data_AF-A0A6N2NBI3-F1
#
_entry.id   AF-A0A6N2NBI3-F1
#
_cell.length_a   1.000
_cell.length_b   1.000
_cell.length_c   1.000
_cell.angle_alpha   90.00
_cell.angle_beta   90.00
_cell.angle_gamma   90.00
#
_symmetry.space_group_name_H-M   'P 1'
#
loop_
_entity.id
_entity.type
_entity.pdbx_description
1 polymer ?
#
loop_
_entity_poly.entity_id
_entity_poly.type
_entity_poly.pdbx_seq_one_letter_code
_entity_poly.pdbx_strand_id
1 'polypeptide(L)' 'MLNNDMQPEFDYAFVDADKANYKNYHEQLMKLVKIGGMIAYDNTLWYGMVAKEEDECQRI' A
#
# COMPACT_ATOMS: atom_id res chain seq x y z
N MET A 1 -2.29 2.97 17.90
CA MET A 1 -2.44 1.54 18.28
C MET A 1 -3.78 1.09 17.73
N LEU A 2 -3.81 0.13 16.83
CA LEU A 2 -5.06 -0.46 16.32
C LEU A 2 -5.40 -1.68 17.20
N ASN A 3 -6.64 -1.74 17.67
CA ASN A 3 -7.13 -2.79 18.55
C ASN A 3 -7.56 -4.01 17.72
N ASN A 4 -7.43 -5.22 18.28
CA ASN A 4 -7.71 -6.49 17.60
C ASN A 4 -9.20 -6.73 17.25
N ASP A 5 -10.11 -5.85 17.66
CA ASP A 5 -11.57 -6.00 17.49
C ASP A 5 -12.16 -5.12 16.37
N MET A 6 -11.34 -4.43 15.57
CA MET A 6 -11.86 -3.58 14.49
C MET A 6 -12.52 -4.41 13.40
N GLN A 7 -13.80 -4.15 13.18
CA GLN A 7 -14.58 -4.72 12.08
C GLN A 7 -14.32 -3.92 10.79
N PRO A 8 -14.61 -4.51 9.62
CA PRO A 8 -14.51 -3.77 8.36
C PRO A 8 -15.48 -2.58 8.33
N GLU A 9 -14.94 -1.36 8.38
CA GLU A 9 -15.71 -0.11 8.48
C GLU A 9 -15.51 0.81 7.27
N PHE A 10 -14.42 0.65 6.53
CA PHE A 10 -14.06 1.56 5.44
C PHE A 10 -14.49 1.02 4.08
N ASP A 11 -15.04 1.90 3.24
CA ASP A 11 -15.37 1.59 1.84
C ASP A 11 -14.18 1.81 0.90
N TYR A 12 -13.25 2.70 1.29
CA TYR A 12 -12.08 3.05 0.50
C TYR A 12 -10.87 3.40 1.39
N ALA A 13 -9.67 3.03 0.94
CA ALA A 13 -8.41 3.45 1.55
C ALA A 13 -7.40 3.88 0.47
N PHE A 14 -6.75 5.02 0.68
CA PHE A 14 -5.63 5.50 -0.15
C PHE A 14 -4.35 5.48 0.67
N VAL A 15 -3.33 4.78 0.18
CA VAL A 15 -2.05 4.60 0.85
C VAL A 15 -0.98 5.36 0.07
N ASP A 16 -0.57 6.50 0.62
CA ASP A 16 0.61 7.26 0.19
C ASP A 16 1.51 7.55 1.39
N ALA A 17 2.16 6.50 1.88
CA ALA A 17 3.11 6.55 2.99
C ALA A 17 4.48 5.95 2.59
N ASP A 18 5.28 5.55 3.57
CA ASP A 18 6.57 4.89 3.33
C ASP A 18 6.39 3.51 2.67
N LYS A 19 6.99 3.36 1.48
CA LYS A 19 6.79 2.20 0.60
C LYS A 19 7.27 0.88 1.21
N ALA A 20 8.28 0.93 2.09
CA ALA A 20 8.81 -0.25 2.77
C ALA A 20 7.76 -0.96 3.65
N ASN A 21 6.80 -0.21 4.22
CA ASN A 21 5.74 -0.77 5.05
C ASN A 21 4.44 -1.06 4.31
N TYR A 22 4.38 -0.92 2.98
CA TYR A 22 3.14 -1.12 2.21
C TYR A 22 2.51 -2.49 2.45
N LYS A 23 3.33 -3.52 2.62
CA LYS A 23 2.86 -4.87 2.96
C LYS A 23 2.16 -4.90 4.33
N ASN A 24 2.74 -4.26 5.34
CA ASN A 24 2.17 -4.18 6.68
C ASN A 24 0.85 -3.38 6.68
N TYR A 25 0.77 -2.32 5.88
CA TYR A 25 -0.48 -1.58 5.68
C TYR A 25 -1.52 -2.42 4.97
N HIS A 26 -1.13 -3.19 3.95
CA HIS A 26 -2.04 -4.08 3.23
C HIS A 26 -2.70 -5.09 4.18
N GLU A 27 -1.90 -5.76 5.03
CA GLU A 27 -2.42 -6.74 6.00
C GLU A 27 -3.41 -6.13 7.00
N GLN A 28 -3.22 -4.87 7.40
CA GLN A 28 -4.14 -4.14 8.27
C GLN A 28 -5.40 -3.71 7.52
N LEU A 29 -5.24 -3.12 6.32
CA LEU A 29 -6.35 -2.63 5.51
C LEU A 29 -7.27 -3.75 5.04
N MET A 30 -6.75 -4.96 4.80
CA MET A 30 -7.57 -6.13 4.49
C MET A 30 -8.54 -6.52 5.63
N LYS A 31 -8.29 -6.08 6.86
CA LYS A 31 -9.20 -6.27 8.01
C LYS A 31 -10.18 -5.11 8.18
N LEU A 32 -9.78 -3.92 7.74
CA LEU A 32 -10.49 -2.66 7.98
C LEU A 32 -11.39 -2.24 6.81
N VAL A 33 -11.06 -2.64 5.59
CA VAL A 33 -11.84 -2.34 4.38
C VAL A 33 -12.88 -3.43 4.15
N LYS A 34 -14.13 -3.01 3.89
CA LYS A 34 -15.25 -3.92 3.64
C LYS A 34 -15.02 -4.79 2.40
N ILE A 35 -15.66 -5.96 2.38
CA ILE A 35 -15.72 -6.78 1.17
C ILE A 35 -16.39 -5.96 0.05
N GLY A 36 -15.72 -5.84 -1.09
CA GLY A 36 -16.15 -4.99 -2.20
C GLY A 36 -15.67 -3.53 -2.12
N GLY A 37 -15.03 -3.14 -1.01
CA GLY A 37 -14.32 -1.86 -0.90
C GLY A 37 -13.00 -1.86 -1.70
N MET A 38 -12.39 -0.68 -1.80
CA MET A 38 -11.22 -0.46 -2.66
C MET A 38 -10.01 0.05 -1.86
N ILE A 39 -8.82 -0.49 -2.15
CA ILE A 39 -7.55 0.01 -1.62
C ILE A 39 -6.70 0.45 -2.80
N ALA A 40 -6.22 1.69 -2.76
CA ALA A 40 -5.32 2.25 -3.77
C ALA A 40 -3.97 2.60 -3.13
N TYR A 41 -2.90 2.33 -3.85
CA TYR A 41 -1.52 2.58 -3.42
C TYR A 41 -0.86 3.56 -4.39
N ASP A 42 -0.21 4.60 -3.87
CA ASP A 42 0.50 5.56 -4.72
C ASP A 42 1.93 5.11 -5.06
N ASN A 43 2.47 5.64 -6.16
CA ASN A 43 3.81 5.46 -6.69
C ASN A 43 4.27 4.00 -6.88
N THR A 44 3.35 3.09 -7.17
CA THR A 44 3.66 1.67 -7.42
C THR A 44 4.60 1.46 -8.61
N LEU A 45 4.65 2.40 -9.55
CA LEU A 45 5.60 2.39 -10.66
C LEU A 45 6.94 3.06 -10.34
N TRP A 46 7.06 3.72 -9.19
CA TRP A 46 8.29 4.32 -8.66
C TRP A 46 9.13 5.05 -9.73
N TYR A 47 8.58 6.13 -10.32
CA TYR A 47 9.20 6.88 -11.43
C TYR A 47 9.55 6.05 -12.69
N GLY A 48 8.90 4.89 -12.87
CA GLY A 48 9.20 3.94 -13.95
C GLY A 48 10.39 3.01 -13.65
N MET A 49 11.01 3.12 -12.47
CA MET A 49 12.22 2.34 -12.12
C MET A 49 11.94 0.85 -11.97
N VAL A 50 10.70 0.46 -11.66
CA VAL A 50 10.31 -0.95 -11.54
C VAL A 50 10.48 -1.76 -12.83
N ALA A 51 10.63 -1.09 -13.97
CA ALA A 51 10.82 -1.71 -15.28
C ALA A 51 12.26 -1.58 -15.82
N LYS A 52 13.17 -0.98 -15.05
CA LYS A 52 14.58 -0.80 -15.43
C LYS A 52 15.45 -1.85 -14.78
N GLU A 53 16.61 -2.11 -15.38
CA GLU A 53 17.68 -2.88 -14.76
C GLU A 53 18.21 -2.15 -13.52
N GLU A 54 18.71 -2.91 -12.54
CA GLU A 54 19.14 -2.36 -11.24
C GLU A 54 20.30 -1.36 -11.39
N ASP A 55 21.23 -1.63 -12.32
CA ASP A 55 22.37 -0.75 -12.62
C ASP A 55 21.95 0.62 -13.19
N GLU A 56 20.76 0.71 -13.81
CA GLU A 56 20.21 1.97 -14.31
C GLU A 56 19.54 2.79 -13.21
N CYS A 57 19.08 2.12 -12.14
CA CYS A 57 18.46 2.77 -10.99
C CYS A 57 19.48 3.39 -10.04
N GLN A 58 20.74 2.94 -10.04
CA GLN A 58 21.81 3.46 -9.17
C GLN A 58 22.38 4.82 -9.61
N ARG A 59 21.93 5.36 -10.75
CA ARG A 59 22.47 6.58 -11.37
C ARG A 59 21.62 7.84 -11.13
N ILE A 60 20.74 7.80 -10.13
CA ILE A 60 19.67 8.78 -9.87
C ILE A 60 19.68 9.15 -8.40
#